data_AF-A0A5Z1THL4-F1
#
_entry.id   AF-A0A5Z1THL4-F1
#
_cell.length_a   1.000
_cell.length_b   1.000
_cell.length_c   1.000
_cell.angle_alpha   90.00
_cell.angle_beta   90.00
_cell.angle_gamma   90.00
#
_symmetry.space_group_name_H-M   'P 1'
#
loop_
_entity.id
_entity.type
_entity.pdbx_description
1 polymer ?
#
loop_
_entity_poly.entity_id
_entity_poly.type
_entity_poly.pdbx_seq_one_letter_code
_entity_poly.pdbx_strand_id
1 'polypeptide(L)'
;MKKIISVLILALSLLNAKSFGESKKELVKLYNDLGSSYWYDFYCQAPFKVNKKGKYISFEVIKSDLYTPRNEYTKKGKINQRAKRIEWEHIMPA
;
A
#
# COMPACT_ATOMS: atom_id res chain seq x y z
N MET A 1 28.04 7.71 -16.99
CA MET A 1 26.59 7.97 -16.77
C MET A 1 25.69 7.18 -17.72
N LYS A 2 25.77 7.36 -19.04
CA LYS A 2 24.91 6.61 -20.01
C LYS A 2 24.96 5.08 -19.84
N LYS A 3 26.16 4.50 -19.67
CA LYS A 3 26.33 3.05 -19.42
C LYS A 3 25.71 2.58 -18.10
N ILE A 4 25.73 3.41 -17.05
CA ILE A 4 25.13 3.09 -15.74
C ILE A 4 23.61 3.10 -15.84
N ILE A 5 23.04 4.09 -16.55
CA ILE A 5 21.61 4.17 -16.82
C ILE A 5 21.13 2.95 -17.60
N SER A 6 21.87 2.52 -18.63
CA SER A 6 21.53 1.32 -19.41
C SER A 6 21.53 0.04 -18.57
N VAL A 7 22.49 -0.12 -17.64
CA VAL A 7 22.54 -1.28 -16.72
C VAL A 7 21.37 -1.25 -15.73
N LEU A 8 20.99 -0.07 -15.23
CA LEU A 8 19.85 0.09 -14.33
C LEU A 8 18.52 -0.25 -15.01
N ILE A 9 18.31 0.21 -16.25
CA ILE A 9 17.12 -0.11 -17.05
C ILE A 9 17.03 -1.61 -17.32
N LEU A 10 18.15 -2.26 -17.64
CA LEU A 10 18.20 -3.71 -17.86
C LEU A 10 17.85 -4.48 -16.58
N ALA A 11 18.38 -4.08 -15.43
CA ALA A 11 18.06 -4.69 -14.14
C ALA A 11 16.58 -4.55 -13.76
N LEU A 12 15.97 -3.40 -14.05
CA LEU A 12 14.54 -3.14 -13.82
C LEU A 12 13.64 -4.02 -14.70
N SER A 13 14.08 -4.37 -15.92
CA SER A 13 13.30 -5.21 -16.83
C SER A 13 13.13 -6.66 -16.36
N LEU A 14 13.97 -7.12 -15.41
CA LEU A 14 13.90 -8.46 -14.82
C LEU A 14 12.90 -8.54 -13.64
N LEU A 15 12.40 -7.40 -13.15
CA LEU A 15 11.47 -7.32 -12.02
C LEU A 15 10.01 -7.46 -12.49
N ASN A 16 9.65 -8.59 -13.09
CA ASN A 16 8.25 -8.88 -13.41
C ASN A 16 7.64 -9.81 -12.37
N ALA A 17 6.68 -9.31 -11.58
CA ALA A 17 5.82 -10.15 -10.77
C ALA A 17 4.92 -11.00 -11.68
N LYS A 18 4.79 -12.29 -11.42
CA LYS A 18 4.08 -13.22 -12.34
C LYS A 18 2.57 -13.11 -12.23
N SER A 19 2.05 -12.45 -11.18
CA SER A 19 0.63 -12.18 -11.00
C SER A 19 0.37 -10.93 -10.17
N PHE A 20 -0.83 -10.34 -10.30
CA PHE A 20 -1.28 -9.24 -9.45
C PHE A 20 -1.22 -9.58 -7.94
N GLY A 21 -1.48 -10.86 -7.60
CA GLY A 21 -1.37 -11.34 -6.22
C GLY A 21 0.07 -11.29 -5.69
N GLU A 22 1.06 -11.61 -6.52
CA GLU A 22 2.48 -11.48 -6.18
C GLU A 22 2.90 -10.01 -6.10
N SER A 23 2.45 -9.15 -7.03
CA SER A 23 2.72 -7.71 -6.98
C SER A 23 2.27 -7.10 -5.66
N LYS A 24 1.07 -7.44 -5.19
CA LYS A 24 0.57 -6.98 -3.88
C LYS A 24 1.44 -7.45 -2.71
N LYS A 25 1.97 -8.69 -2.76
CA LYS A 25 2.85 -9.21 -1.70
C LYS A 25 4.17 -8.45 -1.67
N GLU A 26 4.77 -8.16 -2.82
CA GLU A 26 6.01 -7.39 -2.90
C GLU A 26 5.81 -5.94 -2.46
N LEU A 27 4.69 -5.32 -2.83
CA LEU A 27 4.34 -3.98 -2.36
C LEU A 27 4.15 -3.92 -0.83
N VAL A 28 3.54 -4.94 -0.21
CA VAL A 28 3.43 -5.04 1.25
C VAL A 28 4.81 -5.11 1.92
N LYS A 29 5.75 -5.87 1.36
CA LYS A 29 7.13 -5.92 1.88
C LYS A 29 7.82 -4.57 1.71
N LEU A 30 7.77 -3.99 0.51
CA LEU A 30 8.39 -2.71 0.19
C LEU A 30 7.97 -1.61 1.17
N TYR A 31 6.67 -1.40 1.39
CA TYR A 31 6.17 -0.37 2.30
C TYR A 31 6.49 -0.67 3.78
N ASN A 32 6.56 -1.94 4.17
CA ASN A 32 7.06 -2.31 5.49
C ASN A 32 8.54 -1.96 5.65
N ASP A 33 9.37 -2.22 4.63
CA ASP A 33 10.83 -2.05 4.68
C ASP A 33 11.25 -0.58 4.56
N LEU A 34 10.50 0.23 3.80
CA LEU A 34 10.66 1.68 3.72
C LEU A 34 10.40 2.40 5.06
N GLY A 35 9.63 1.79 5.96
CA GLY A 35 9.38 2.30 7.30
C GLY A 35 8.43 3.50 7.37
N SER A 36 8.32 4.08 8.57
CA SER A 36 7.27 5.04 8.93
C SER A 36 7.28 6.34 8.14
N SER A 37 8.40 6.72 7.53
CA SER A 37 8.47 7.87 6.61
C SER A 37 7.57 7.72 5.38
N TYR A 38 7.14 6.50 5.05
CA TYR A 38 6.29 6.18 3.90
C TYR A 38 4.94 5.59 4.30
N TRP A 39 4.55 5.67 5.58
CA TRP A 39 3.27 5.13 6.05
C TRP A 39 2.12 6.13 5.92
N TYR A 40 1.93 6.61 4.70
CA TYR A 40 0.87 7.52 4.29
C TYR A 40 0.21 6.96 3.04
N ASP A 41 -1.12 7.04 2.95
CA ASP A 41 -1.82 6.63 1.74
C ASP A 41 -1.51 7.56 0.57
N PHE A 42 -1.74 7.07 -0.66
CA PHE A 42 -1.31 7.77 -1.87
C PHE A 42 -2.10 9.07 -2.13
N TYR A 43 -3.40 9.10 -1.81
CA TYR A 43 -4.29 10.19 -2.21
C TYR A 43 -4.51 11.23 -1.11
N CYS A 44 -4.85 10.79 0.10
CA CYS A 44 -5.22 11.67 1.21
C CYS A 44 -4.02 12.03 2.09
N GLN A 45 -2.87 11.37 1.88
CA GLN A 45 -1.75 11.39 2.81
C GLN A 45 -2.20 11.00 4.23
N ALA A 46 -3.21 10.13 4.32
CA ALA A 46 -3.71 9.68 5.61
C ALA A 46 -2.68 8.74 6.24
N PRO A 47 -2.21 8.99 7.48
CA PRO A 47 -1.26 8.12 8.13
C PRO A 47 -1.89 6.75 8.37
N PHE A 48 -1.10 5.70 8.17
CA PHE A 48 -1.46 4.35 8.55
C PHE A 48 -0.38 3.73 9.44
N LYS A 49 -0.73 2.63 10.12
CA LYS A 49 0.22 1.80 10.87
C LYS A 49 0.36 0.44 10.23
N VAL A 50 1.50 -0.19 10.49
CA VAL A 50 1.77 -1.57 10.11
C VAL A 50 1.40 -2.52 11.25
N ASN A 51 0.50 -3.45 10.96
CA ASN A 51 0.12 -4.52 11.86
C ASN A 51 0.79 -5.83 11.41
N LYS A 52 1.46 -6.53 12.33
CA LYS A 52 2.14 -7.80 12.05
C LYS A 52 1.50 -8.93 12.86
N LYS A 53 1.12 -10.01 12.20
CA LYS A 53 0.61 -11.24 12.82
C LYS A 53 1.33 -12.45 12.21
N GLY A 54 2.41 -12.87 12.85
CA GLY A 54 3.32 -13.87 12.28
C GLY A 54 3.90 -13.37 10.96
N LYS A 55 3.70 -14.13 9.88
CA LYS A 55 4.15 -13.75 8.52
C LYS A 55 3.20 -12.77 7.80
N TYR A 56 2.02 -12.50 8.37
CA TYR A 56 1.04 -11.62 7.76
C TYR A 56 1.30 -10.17 8.17
N ILE A 57 1.38 -9.30 7.17
CA ILE A 57 1.51 -7.85 7.33
C ILE A 57 0.26 -7.22 6.73
N SER A 58 -0.35 -6.30 7.48
CA SER A 58 -1.46 -5.48 7.00
C SER A 58 -1.28 -4.03 7.42
N PHE A 59 -1.97 -3.12 6.73
CA PHE A 59 -1.89 -1.69 7.00
C PHE A 59 -3.27 -1.18 7.39
N GLU A 60 -3.30 -0.35 8.44
CA GLU A 60 -4.53 0.19 9.02
C GLU A 60 -4.43 1.71 9.16
N VAL A 61 -5.41 2.42 8.59
CA VAL A 61 -5.50 3.89 8.65
C VAL A 61 -5.67 4.34 10.10
N ILE A 62 -4.85 5.31 10.51
CA ILE A 62 -4.91 5.94 11.83
C ILE A 62 -5.84 7.15 11.74
N LYS A 63 -6.58 7.43 12.82
CA LYS A 63 -7.41 8.63 12.91
C LYS A 63 -6.53 9.88 12.77
N SER A 64 -6.91 10.76 11.85
CA SER A 64 -6.28 12.06 11.60
C SER A 64 -7.31 12.99 10.96
N ASP A 65 -6.96 14.27 10.84
CA ASP A 65 -7.82 15.27 10.20
C ASP A 65 -7.75 15.21 8.65
N LEU A 66 -6.90 14.34 8.10
CA LEU A 66 -6.68 14.22 6.65
C LEU A 66 -7.66 13.27 5.95
N TYR A 67 -8.40 12.46 6.72
CA TYR A 67 -9.33 11.47 6.17
C TYR A 67 -10.59 11.34 7.01
N THR A 68 -11.74 11.53 6.37
CA THR A 68 -13.07 11.26 6.95
C THR A 68 -13.76 10.17 6.14
N PRO A 69 -14.14 9.04 6.75
CA PRO A 69 -14.90 8.00 6.07
C PRO A 69 -16.26 8.51 5.57
N ARG A 70 -16.55 8.32 4.28
CA ARG A 70 -17.91 8.59 3.74
C ARG A 70 -18.99 7.76 4.45
N ASN A 71 -18.67 6.51 4.77
CA ASN A 71 -19.53 5.59 5.51
C ASN A 71 -18.69 4.90 6.60
N GLU A 72 -18.59 5.50 7.78
CA GLU A 72 -17.83 4.95 8.91
C GLU A 72 -18.43 3.62 9.40
N TYR A 73 -19.75 3.50 9.34
CA TYR A 73 -20.48 2.29 9.71
C TYR A 73 -21.18 1.67 8.49
N THR A 74 -21.30 0.35 8.52
CA THR A 74 -22.12 -0.41 7.60
C THR A 74 -23.60 -0.20 7.90
N LYS A 75 -24.49 -0.57 6.97
CA LYS A 75 -25.96 -0.55 7.19
C LYS A 75 -26.42 -1.36 8.41
N LYS A 76 -25.60 -2.27 8.92
CA LYS A 76 -25.86 -3.11 10.10
C LYS A 76 -25.22 -2.55 11.39
N GLY A 77 -24.72 -1.31 11.37
CA GLY A 77 -24.11 -0.64 12.53
C GLY A 77 -22.68 -1.08 12.87
N LYS A 78 -22.08 -2.02 12.13
CA LYS A 78 -20.68 -2.44 12.33
C LYS A 78 -19.70 -1.47 11.68
N ILE A 79 -18.50 -1.32 12.22
CA ILE A 79 -17.41 -0.53 11.61
C ILE A 79 -17.15 -1.00 10.18
N ASN A 80 -17.12 -0.06 9.24
CA ASN A 80 -16.80 -0.33 7.85
C ASN A 80 -15.29 -0.52 7.66
N GLN A 81 -14.88 -1.78 7.53
CA GLN A 81 -13.46 -2.15 7.41
C GLN A 81 -12.79 -1.59 6.15
N ARG A 82 -13.54 -1.23 5.10
CA ARG A 82 -12.96 -0.62 3.89
C ARG A 82 -12.36 0.76 4.19
N ALA A 83 -12.95 1.52 5.11
CA ALA A 83 -12.43 2.82 5.51
C ALA A 83 -11.24 2.74 6.49
N LYS A 84 -10.86 1.52 6.90
CA LYS A 84 -9.79 1.29 7.89
C LYS A 84 -8.57 0.57 7.32
N ARG A 85 -8.70 -0.18 6.23
CA ARG A 85 -7.58 -0.91 5.62
C ARG A 85 -7.02 -0.17 4.41
N ILE A 86 -5.74 -0.38 4.13
CA ILE A 86 -5.15 0.03 2.85
C ILE A 86 -5.47 -1.01 1.77
N GLU A 87 -5.92 -0.55 0.62
CA GLU A 87 -6.11 -1.35 -0.60
C GLU A 87 -5.09 -0.90 -1.66
N TRP A 88 -4.65 -1.82 -2.51
CA TRP A 88 -3.68 -1.51 -3.57
C TRP A 88 -4.41 -1.01 -4.81
N GLU A 89 -4.16 0.26 -5.16
CA GLU A 89 -4.78 0.92 -6.29
C GLU A 89 -3.97 0.75 -7.57
N HIS A 90 -4.65 0.50 -8.69
CA HIS A 90 -4.05 0.62 -10.01
C HIS A 90 -4.18 2.09 -10.46
N ILE A 91 -3.07 2.84 -10.43
CA ILE A 91 -3.05 4.24 -10.86
C ILE A 91 -3.59 4.40 -12.29
N MET A 92 -3.24 3.47 -13.17
CA MET A 92 -3.87 3.28 -14.46
C MET A 92 -4.83 2.09 -14.35
N PRO A 93 -6.15 2.30 -14.45
CA PRO A 93 -7.13 1.23 -14.30
C PRO A 93 -6.86 0.04 -15.23
N ALA A 94 -7.15 -1.16 -14.72
CA ALA A 94 -7.00 -2.42 -15.43
C ALA A 94 -8.05 -2.64 -16.53
#